data_AF-A0A821BGD0-F1
#
_entry.id   AF-A0A821BGD0-F1
#
_cell.length_a   1.000
_cell.length_b   1.000
_cell.length_c   1.000
_cell.angle_alpha   90.00
_cell.angle_beta   90.00
_cell.angle_gamma   90.00
#
_symmetry.space_group_name_H-M   'P 1'
#
loop_
_entity.id
_entity.type
_entity.pdbx_description
1 polymer ?
#
loop_
_entity_poly.entity_id
_entity_poly.type
_entity_poly.pdbx_seq_one_letter_code
_entity_poly.pdbx_strand_id
1 'polypeptide(L)'
;DVNADERFYSCMSSIDHYVGLNVQSTIGLDQMSTYVFSYFYDMANDAGLLSNENDPSLITIIPIRVLKQTARNVCRGTTTSSNEHPFLCFNLTYIYSLLTKGYGLSEDIEIHICKKIQQFQVAWSLGLALKLL
;
A
#
# COMPACT_ATOMS: atom_id res chain seq x y z
N ASP A 1 -13.37 -22.80 -7.23
CA ASP A 1 -12.75 -21.48 -7.52
C ASP A 1 -13.67 -20.26 -7.53
N VAL A 2 -14.90 -20.31 -6.99
CA VAL A 2 -15.76 -19.11 -6.78
C VAL A 2 -15.58 -18.48 -5.38
N ASN A 3 -15.13 -19.27 -4.39
CA ASN A 3 -15.08 -18.92 -2.97
C ASN A 3 -13.90 -17.99 -2.58
N ALA A 4 -12.83 -17.98 -3.38
CA ALA A 4 -11.57 -17.34 -2.96
C ALA A 4 -11.53 -15.83 -3.26
N ASP A 5 -12.26 -15.36 -4.29
CA ASP A 5 -12.48 -13.92 -4.51
C ASP A 5 -13.45 -13.31 -3.49
N GLU A 6 -14.40 -14.11 -3.01
CA GLU A 6 -15.40 -13.67 -2.04
C GLU A 6 -14.76 -13.18 -0.73
N ARG A 7 -13.67 -13.83 -0.27
CA ARG A 7 -12.94 -13.43 0.94
C ARG A 7 -12.34 -12.02 0.84
N PHE A 8 -11.69 -11.73 -0.28
CA PHE A 8 -11.11 -10.41 -0.52
C PHE A 8 -12.21 -9.35 -0.56
N TYR A 9 -13.27 -9.57 -1.36
CA TYR A 9 -14.34 -8.57 -1.50
C TYR A 9 -15.14 -8.37 -0.20
N SER A 10 -15.34 -9.42 0.60
CA SER A 10 -15.98 -9.32 1.92
C SER A 10 -15.15 -8.49 2.91
N CYS A 11 -13.83 -8.74 2.94
CA CYS A 11 -12.88 -7.93 3.73
C CYS A 11 -12.87 -6.47 3.27
N MET A 12 -12.75 -6.27 1.95
CA MET A 12 -12.74 -4.95 1.32
C MET A 12 -14.03 -4.18 1.61
N SER A 13 -15.21 -4.81 1.54
CA SER A 13 -16.49 -4.14 1.83
C SER A 13 -16.55 -3.60 3.27
N SER A 14 -16.00 -4.32 4.24
CA SER A 14 -15.95 -3.87 5.64
C SER A 14 -14.99 -2.68 5.80
N ILE A 15 -13.86 -2.75 5.12
CA ILE A 15 -12.83 -1.70 5.14
C ILE A 15 -13.33 -0.44 4.41
N ASP A 16 -13.94 -0.58 3.24
CA ASP A 16 -14.48 0.53 2.45
C ASP A 16 -15.52 1.31 3.23
N HIS A 17 -16.36 0.62 4.02
CA HIS A 17 -17.30 1.26 4.93
C HIS A 17 -16.56 2.08 6.00
N TYR A 18 -15.55 1.52 6.64
CA TYR A 18 -14.76 2.23 7.65
C TYR A 18 -14.02 3.43 7.04
N VAL A 19 -13.28 3.23 5.96
CA VAL A 19 -12.48 4.27 5.29
C VAL A 19 -13.40 5.37 4.76
N GLY A 20 -14.50 5.03 4.10
CA GLY A 20 -15.44 6.02 3.54
C GLY A 20 -16.13 6.90 4.59
N LEU A 21 -16.19 6.46 5.85
CA LEU A 21 -16.72 7.25 6.96
C LEU A 21 -15.64 8.10 7.65
N ASN A 22 -14.37 7.70 7.61
CA ASN A 22 -13.31 8.26 8.45
C ASN A 22 -12.21 8.99 7.66
N VAL A 23 -12.17 8.87 6.33
CA VAL A 23 -11.11 9.46 5.49
C VAL A 23 -11.76 10.36 4.44
N GLN A 24 -11.26 11.60 4.35
CA GLN A 24 -11.68 12.56 3.34
C GLN A 24 -10.74 12.50 2.13
N SER A 25 -11.32 12.49 0.93
CA SER A 25 -10.54 12.48 -0.31
C SER A 25 -9.85 13.82 -0.56
N THR A 26 -8.69 13.77 -1.21
CA THR A 26 -7.84 14.93 -1.48
C THR A 26 -7.94 15.32 -2.95
N ILE A 27 -8.37 16.55 -3.23
CA ILE A 27 -8.48 17.06 -4.61
C ILE A 27 -7.08 17.25 -5.20
N GLY A 28 -6.84 16.70 -6.39
CA GLY A 28 -5.60 16.88 -7.16
C GLY A 28 -4.45 15.95 -6.79
N LEU A 29 -4.67 14.99 -5.88
CA LEU A 29 -3.64 14.01 -5.52
C LEU A 29 -3.27 13.09 -6.72
N ASP A 30 -4.23 12.84 -7.61
CA ASP A 30 -4.08 12.08 -8.85
C ASP A 30 -3.17 12.77 -9.90
N GLN A 31 -2.86 14.04 -9.72
CA GLN A 31 -2.01 14.83 -10.62
C GLN A 31 -0.55 14.87 -10.16
N MET A 32 -0.22 14.27 -9.01
CA MET A 32 1.10 14.33 -8.40
C MET A 32 1.73 12.94 -8.28
N SER A 33 3.07 12.89 -8.34
CA SER A 33 3.81 11.68 -8.01
C SER A 33 3.67 11.34 -6.53
N THR A 34 3.04 10.21 -6.24
CA THR A 34 2.75 9.78 -4.87
C THR A 34 3.86 8.87 -4.34
N TYR A 35 4.59 9.34 -3.33
CA TYR A 35 5.60 8.55 -2.62
C TYR A 35 5.02 7.99 -1.33
N VAL A 36 5.14 6.69 -1.14
CA VAL A 36 4.69 5.97 0.07
C VAL A 36 5.87 5.30 0.75
N PHE A 37 5.89 5.37 2.07
CA PHE A 37 6.99 4.89 2.91
C PHE A 37 6.45 4.35 4.24
N SER A 38 7.35 3.98 5.15
CA SER A 38 7.00 3.36 6.45
C SER A 38 6.14 2.11 6.24
N TYR A 39 4.93 2.06 6.81
CA TYR A 39 4.11 0.85 6.81
C TYR A 39 3.74 0.36 5.40
N PHE A 40 3.62 1.26 4.41
CA PHE A 40 3.42 0.86 3.01
C PHE A 40 4.61 0.06 2.47
N TYR A 41 5.83 0.42 2.86
CA TYR A 41 7.04 -0.30 2.48
C TYR A 41 7.08 -1.68 3.13
N ASP A 42 6.79 -1.76 4.44
CA ASP A 42 6.82 -3.04 5.17
C ASP A 42 5.80 -4.03 4.59
N MET A 43 4.57 -3.58 4.30
CA MET A 43 3.55 -4.44 3.68
C MET A 43 3.90 -4.84 2.25
N ALA A 44 4.57 -3.97 1.49
CA ALA A 44 5.07 -4.33 0.17
C ALA A 44 6.22 -5.36 0.25
N ASN A 45 7.09 -5.26 1.26
CA ASN A 45 8.13 -6.23 1.53
C ASN A 45 7.55 -7.61 1.86
N ASP A 46 6.65 -7.68 2.84
CA ASP A 46 5.99 -8.92 3.28
C ASP A 46 5.15 -9.57 2.15
N ALA A 47 4.67 -8.74 1.20
CA ALA A 47 3.94 -9.21 0.03
C ALA A 47 4.83 -9.59 -1.17
N GLY A 48 6.15 -9.43 -1.06
CA GLY A 48 7.08 -9.71 -2.16
C GLY A 48 6.95 -8.75 -3.35
N LEU A 49 6.50 -7.52 -3.10
CA LEU A 49 6.27 -6.50 -4.14
C LEU A 49 7.47 -5.62 -4.43
N LEU A 50 8.51 -5.65 -3.59
CA LEU A 50 9.69 -4.81 -3.78
C LEU A 50 10.55 -5.33 -4.93
N SER A 51 11.11 -4.41 -5.73
CA SER A 51 12.04 -4.74 -6.80
C SER A 51 13.29 -5.47 -6.29
N ASN A 52 13.73 -5.13 -5.07
CA ASN A 52 14.80 -5.80 -4.35
C ASN A 52 14.67 -5.54 -2.85
N GLU A 53 14.29 -6.55 -2.08
CA GLU A 53 14.17 -6.47 -0.61
C GLU A 53 15.50 -6.19 0.11
N ASN A 54 16.63 -6.53 -0.52
CA ASN A 54 17.96 -6.38 0.07
C ASN A 54 18.56 -4.98 -0.16
N ASP A 55 17.95 -4.16 -1.03
CA ASP A 55 18.40 -2.80 -1.31
C ASP A 55 17.31 -1.77 -0.95
N PRO A 56 17.33 -1.22 0.28
CA PRO A 56 16.32 -0.26 0.74
C PRO A 56 16.43 1.12 0.09
N SER A 57 17.44 1.34 -0.76
CA SER A 57 17.61 2.56 -1.55
C SER A 57 16.93 2.50 -2.91
N LEU A 58 16.47 1.33 -3.35
CA LEU A 58 15.69 1.19 -4.57
C LEU A 58 14.23 1.57 -4.33
N ILE A 59 13.70 2.38 -5.25
CA ILE A 59 12.30 2.80 -5.27
C ILE A 59 11.54 1.80 -6.14
N THR A 60 10.52 1.16 -5.58
CA THR A 60 9.65 0.26 -6.32
C THR A 60 8.44 1.05 -6.81
N ILE A 61 8.19 1.04 -8.12
CA ILE A 61 7.08 1.77 -8.74
C ILE A 61 6.06 0.75 -9.22
N ILE A 62 4.84 0.82 -8.68
CA ILE A 62 3.75 -0.07 -9.08
C ILE A 62 2.45 0.73 -9.24
N PRO A 63 1.56 0.35 -10.17
CA PRO A 63 0.23 0.89 -10.22
C PRO A 63 -0.63 0.30 -9.09
N ILE A 64 -1.58 1.07 -8.57
CA ILE A 64 -2.45 0.65 -7.44
C ILE A 64 -3.20 -0.66 -7.72
N ARG A 65 -3.56 -0.94 -8.99
CA ARG A 65 -4.16 -2.24 -9.38
C ARG A 65 -3.31 -3.47 -9.02
N VAL A 66 -1.98 -3.34 -8.94
CA VAL A 66 -1.09 -4.44 -8.52
C VAL A 66 -1.27 -4.76 -7.04
N LEU A 67 -1.49 -3.75 -6.19
CA LEU A 67 -1.83 -3.97 -4.77
C LEU A 67 -3.12 -4.78 -4.63
N LYS A 68 -4.15 -4.46 -5.41
CA LYS A 68 -5.43 -5.20 -5.44
C LYS A 68 -5.24 -6.66 -5.82
N GLN A 69 -4.50 -6.92 -6.89
CA GLN A 69 -4.22 -8.28 -7.37
C GLN A 69 -3.44 -9.07 -6.32
N THR A 70 -2.46 -8.43 -5.68
CA THR A 70 -1.63 -9.05 -4.64
C THR A 70 -2.45 -9.35 -3.39
N ALA A 71 -3.25 -8.39 -2.93
CA ALA A 71 -4.18 -8.58 -1.82
C ALA A 71 -5.13 -9.76 -2.08
N ARG A 72 -5.72 -9.83 -3.29
CA ARG A 72 -6.55 -10.98 -3.70
C ARG A 72 -5.79 -12.29 -3.57
N ASN A 73 -4.57 -12.38 -4.11
CA ASN A 73 -3.78 -13.61 -4.05
C ASN A 73 -3.43 -14.00 -2.60
N VAL A 74 -3.06 -13.04 -1.74
CA VAL A 74 -2.78 -13.30 -0.32
C VAL A 74 -4.04 -13.75 0.42
N CYS A 75 -5.20 -13.13 0.17
CA CYS A 75 -6.48 -13.49 0.79
C CYS A 75 -6.99 -14.87 0.36
N ARG A 76 -6.55 -15.39 -0.79
CA ARG A 76 -6.84 -16.77 -1.22
C ARG A 76 -6.06 -17.80 -0.40
N GLY A 77 -5.00 -17.40 0.30
CA GLY A 77 -4.14 -18.30 1.07
C GLY A 77 -3.23 -19.17 0.20
N THR A 78 -2.98 -18.76 -1.05
CA THR A 78 -2.16 -19.50 -2.00
C THR A 78 -0.68 -19.15 -1.94
N THR A 79 -0.30 -18.15 -1.14
CA THR A 79 1.07 -17.64 -1.04
C THR A 79 1.70 -18.07 0.28
N THR A 80 3.01 -18.33 0.28
CA THR A 80 3.78 -18.62 1.50
C THR A 80 3.68 -17.48 2.52
N SER A 81 3.61 -16.24 2.03
CA SER A 81 3.42 -15.03 2.84
C SER A 81 2.15 -15.03 3.68
N SER A 82 1.08 -15.71 3.25
CA SER A 82 -0.16 -15.82 4.03
C SER A 82 0.02 -16.62 5.32
N ASN A 83 0.99 -17.54 5.37
CA ASN A 83 1.28 -18.36 6.56
C ASN A 83 2.21 -17.64 7.54
N GLU A 84 3.15 -16.84 7.01
CA GLU A 84 4.11 -16.07 7.81
C GLU A 84 3.48 -14.79 8.39
N HIS A 85 2.58 -14.17 7.62
CA HIS A 85 1.93 -12.90 7.97
C HIS A 85 0.40 -13.05 7.98
N PRO A 86 -0.21 -13.51 9.09
CA PRO A 86 -1.64 -13.85 9.14
C PRO A 86 -2.59 -12.67 8.88
N PHE A 87 -2.12 -11.43 9.07
CA PHE A 87 -2.90 -10.22 8.84
C PHE A 87 -2.63 -9.56 7.47
N LEU A 88 -1.74 -10.13 6.64
CA LEU A 88 -1.32 -9.49 5.39
C LEU A 88 -2.47 -9.26 4.41
N CYS A 89 -3.41 -10.20 4.32
CA CYS A 89 -4.64 -10.03 3.52
C CYS A 89 -5.41 -8.77 3.95
N PHE A 90 -5.64 -8.60 5.26
CA PHE A 90 -6.32 -7.43 5.80
C PHE A 90 -5.52 -6.15 5.53
N ASN A 91 -4.21 -6.15 5.82
CA ASN A 91 -3.37 -4.95 5.69
C ASN A 91 -3.26 -4.47 4.23
N LEU A 92 -3.06 -5.39 3.28
CA LEU A 92 -3.02 -5.05 1.86
C LEU A 92 -4.37 -4.55 1.35
N THR A 93 -5.47 -5.17 1.79
CA THR A 93 -6.82 -4.73 1.45
C THR A 93 -7.11 -3.35 2.05
N TYR A 94 -6.62 -3.09 3.27
CA TYR A 94 -6.73 -1.78 3.93
C TYR A 94 -5.96 -0.71 3.18
N ILE A 95 -4.71 -0.96 2.83
CA ILE A 95 -3.88 -0.03 2.03
C ILE A 95 -4.56 0.26 0.68
N TYR A 96 -5.02 -0.76 -0.02
CA TYR A 96 -5.72 -0.59 -1.30
C TYR A 96 -6.98 0.28 -1.17
N SER A 97 -7.82 0.00 -0.16
CA SER A 97 -9.07 0.75 0.08
C SER A 97 -8.78 2.17 0.56
N LEU A 98 -7.73 2.37 1.36
CA LEU A 98 -7.29 3.69 1.79
C LEU A 98 -6.88 4.56 0.60
N LEU A 99 -6.08 4.02 -0.33
CA LEU A 99 -5.62 4.74 -1.51
C LEU A 99 -6.76 5.05 -2.48
N THR A 100 -7.64 4.08 -2.72
CA THR A 100 -8.74 4.22 -3.70
C THR A 100 -9.96 4.89 -3.09
N LYS A 101 -10.62 4.26 -2.11
CA LYS A 101 -11.85 4.76 -1.50
C LYS A 101 -11.62 5.96 -0.58
N GLY A 102 -10.52 5.97 0.16
CA GLY A 102 -10.18 7.07 1.07
C GLY A 102 -9.67 8.29 0.32
N TYR A 103 -8.50 8.16 -0.30
CA TYR A 103 -7.83 9.27 -0.97
C TYR A 103 -8.38 9.58 -2.37
N GLY A 104 -9.17 8.68 -2.96
CA GLY A 104 -9.82 8.93 -4.25
C GLY A 104 -8.94 8.64 -5.46
N LEU A 105 -7.83 7.89 -5.30
CA LEU A 105 -6.92 7.59 -6.41
C LEU A 105 -7.50 6.51 -7.34
N SER A 106 -7.30 6.70 -8.64
CA SER A 106 -7.58 5.66 -9.65
C SER A 106 -6.60 4.50 -9.52
N GLU A 107 -7.05 3.29 -9.86
CA GLU A 107 -6.21 2.07 -9.82
C GLU A 107 -5.01 2.13 -10.79
N ASP A 108 -5.06 3.00 -11.80
CA ASP A 108 -3.99 3.20 -12.79
C ASP A 108 -2.88 4.14 -12.32
N ILE A 109 -3.09 4.88 -11.22
CA ILE A 109 -2.06 5.74 -10.64
C ILE A 109 -0.90 4.89 -10.12
N GLU A 110 0.31 5.32 -10.45
CA GLU A 110 1.54 4.74 -9.93
C GLU A 110 1.90 5.32 -8.57
N ILE A 111 2.30 4.44 -7.65
CA ILE A 111 2.86 4.80 -6.35
C ILE A 111 4.34 4.42 -6.30
N HIS A 112 5.13 5.28 -5.67
CA HIS A 112 6.56 5.10 -5.47
C HIS A 112 6.80 4.60 -4.04
N ILE A 113 7.03 3.31 -3.88
CA ILE A 113 7.30 2.67 -2.59
C ILE A 113 8.79 2.80 -2.29
N CYS A 114 9.14 3.48 -1.20
CA CYS A 114 10.53 3.74 -0.84
C CYS A 114 10.77 3.72 0.67
N LYS A 115 11.95 3.27 1.08
CA LYS A 115 12.44 3.39 2.46
C LYS A 115 13.46 4.51 2.62
N LYS A 116 14.28 4.74 1.59
CA LYS A 116 15.30 5.78 1.54
C LYS A 116 15.24 6.58 0.24
N ILE A 117 15.64 7.85 0.31
CA ILE A 117 15.90 8.72 -0.83
C ILE A 117 17.31 9.30 -0.65
N GLN A 118 18.18 9.13 -1.64
CA GLN A 118 19.57 9.61 -1.61
C GLN A 118 20.30 9.25 -0.29
N GLN A 119 20.19 7.98 0.12
CA GLN A 119 20.74 7.39 1.36
C GLN A 119 20.06 7.80 2.68
N PHE A 120 19.21 8.83 2.68
CA PHE A 120 18.47 9.24 3.87
C PHE A 120 17.16 8.46 4.01
N GLN A 121 16.82 8.08 5.24
CA GLN A 121 15.51 7.49 5.53
C GLN A 121 14.41 8.52 5.28
N VAL A 122 13.36 8.10 4.58
CA VAL A 122 12.19 8.95 4.37
C VAL A 122 11.40 9.01 5.67
N ALA A 123 11.38 10.20 6.28
CA ALA A 123 10.68 10.46 7.53
C ALA A 123 10.38 11.95 7.67
N TRP A 124 9.46 12.28 8.59
CA TRP A 124 9.11 13.66 8.90
C TRP A 124 10.25 14.45 9.56
N SER A 125 11.21 13.77 10.19
CA SER A 125 12.27 14.38 11.00
C SER A 125 13.17 15.33 10.20
N LEU A 126 13.52 14.98 8.96
CA LEU A 126 14.31 15.85 8.10
C LEU A 126 13.57 17.15 7.75
N GLY A 127 12.27 17.05 7.45
CA GLY A 127 11.43 18.23 7.20
C GLY A 127 11.30 19.14 8.42
N LEU A 128 11.19 18.56 9.62
CA LEU A 128 11.18 19.35 10.85
C LEU A 128 12.52 20.07 11.07
N ALA A 129 13.65 19.37 10.89
CA ALA A 129 14.97 19.96 11.05
C ALA A 129 15.16 21.16 10.11
N LEU A 130 14.78 21.02 8.83
CA LEU A 130 14.84 22.12 7.86
C LEU A 130 13.95 23.31 8.23
N LYS A 131 12.79 23.06 8.85
CA LYS A 131 11.89 24.12 9.31
C LYS A 131 12.47 24.90 10.51
N LEU A 132 13.36 24.29 11.29
CA LEU A 132 13.98 24.88 12.48
C LEU A 132 15.30 25.61 12.20
N LEU A 133 15.83 25.48 10.98
CA LEU A 133 16.99 26.24 10.47
C LEU A 133 16.55 27.63 10.01
#